data_AF-A0A6B3FX25-F1
#
_entry.id   AF-A0A6B3FX25-F1
#
_cell.length_a   1.000
_cell.length_b   1.000
_cell.length_c   1.000
_cell.angle_alpha   90.00
_cell.angle_beta   90.00
_cell.angle_gamma   90.00
#
_symmetry.space_group_name_H-M   'P 1'
#
loop_
_entity.id
_entity.type
_entity.pdbx_description
1 polymer ?
#
loop_
_entity_poly.entity_id
_entity_poly.type
_entity_poly.pdbx_seq_one_letter_code
_entity_poly.pdbx_strand_id
1 'polypeptide(L)'
;MSEDTRTNEAGHLKTVVQVDDVEAQEVVPGIVRRRLPATAYARGWLIDFAAGTEWPEVDEHATEERYFVLSGEVIDGGERHGPGAYVVFAP
;
A
#
# COMPACT_ATOMS: atom_id res chain seq x y z
N MET A 1 -32.82 23.09 28.78
CA MET A 1 -32.13 23.46 27.54
C MET A 1 -30.76 22.81 27.61
N SER A 2 -30.66 21.61 27.00
CA SER A 2 -29.40 20.87 26.91
C SER A 2 -28.57 21.48 25.80
N GLU A 3 -27.35 21.92 26.12
CA GLU A 3 -26.26 22.09 25.16
C GLU A 3 -25.29 20.95 25.47
N ASP A 4 -25.59 19.77 24.94
CA ASP A 4 -25.07 19.29 23.65
C ASP A 4 -23.58 19.00 23.76
N THR A 5 -23.34 17.73 24.07
CA THR A 5 -22.09 17.00 24.08
C THR A 5 -21.41 17.15 22.72
N ARG A 6 -20.68 18.25 22.51
CA ARG A 6 -19.66 18.30 21.44
C ARG A 6 -18.45 17.51 21.92
N THR A 7 -18.59 16.18 21.83
CA THR A 7 -17.48 15.24 21.87
C THR A 7 -16.42 15.72 20.90
N ASN A 8 -15.24 15.95 21.43
CA ASN A 8 -14.06 16.42 20.72
C ASN A 8 -13.59 15.33 19.74
N GLU A 9 -14.25 15.19 18.58
CA GLU A 9 -13.73 14.46 17.41
C GLU A 9 -12.61 15.28 16.75
N ALA A 10 -11.52 15.53 17.49
CA ALA A 10 -10.26 15.82 16.83
C ALA A 10 -9.80 14.50 16.18
N GLY A 11 -10.31 14.22 14.99
CA GLY A 11 -9.88 13.10 14.16
C GLY A 11 -8.35 13.08 14.13
N HIS A 12 -7.75 11.93 14.45
CA HIS A 12 -6.31 11.80 14.58
C HIS A 12 -5.64 12.31 13.29
N LEU A 13 -5.02 13.50 13.37
CA LEU A 13 -4.31 14.13 12.23
C LEU A 13 -3.10 13.31 11.80
N LYS A 14 -2.63 12.39 12.64
CA LYS A 14 -1.48 11.52 12.41
C LYS A 14 -1.77 10.13 12.93
N THR A 15 -1.55 9.14 12.07
CA THR A 15 -1.54 7.72 12.42
C THR A 15 -0.15 7.17 12.13
N VAL A 16 0.40 6.40 13.06
CA VAL A 16 1.69 5.70 12.91
C VAL A 16 1.45 4.23 13.19
N VAL A 17 1.99 3.36 12.34
CA VAL A 17 2.00 1.91 12.54
C VAL A 17 3.44 1.42 12.42
N GLN A 18 3.81 0.40 13.18
CA GLN A 18 4.96 -0.44 12.82
C GLN A 18 4.47 -1.42 11.75
N VAL A 19 5.14 -1.50 10.62
CA VAL A 19 4.61 -2.26 9.48
C VAL A 19 4.53 -3.75 9.79
N ASP A 20 5.45 -4.27 10.60
CA ASP A 20 5.45 -5.67 11.03
C ASP A 20 4.25 -6.02 11.93
N ASP A 21 3.61 -5.02 12.56
CA ASP A 21 2.41 -5.19 13.38
C ASP A 21 1.11 -5.09 12.56
N VAL A 22 1.19 -4.71 11.27
CA VAL A 22 0.01 -4.65 10.38
C VAL A 22 -0.32 -6.05 9.89
N GLU A 23 -1.58 -6.46 10.05
CA GLU A 23 -2.06 -7.75 9.58
C GLU A 23 -1.77 -7.96 8.09
N ALA A 24 -1.07 -9.07 7.79
CA ALA A 24 -0.78 -9.49 6.44
C ALA A 24 -1.96 -10.31 5.91
N GLN A 25 -2.50 -9.89 4.77
CA GLN A 25 -3.55 -10.61 4.06
C GLN A 25 -2.97 -11.27 2.80
N GLU A 26 -3.17 -12.57 2.65
CA GLU A 26 -2.85 -13.26 1.40
C GLU A 26 -3.76 -12.73 0.27
N VAL A 27 -3.15 -12.33 -0.85
CA VAL A 27 -3.85 -11.95 -2.08
C VAL A 27 -4.09 -13.19 -2.92
N VAL A 28 -3.00 -13.92 -3.17
CA VAL A 28 -2.93 -15.25 -3.77
C VAL A 28 -1.73 -15.99 -3.15
N PRO A 29 -1.62 -17.32 -3.29
CA PRO A 29 -0.50 -18.07 -2.70
C PRO A 29 0.86 -17.46 -3.02
N GLY A 30 1.59 -17.04 -1.98
CA GLY A 30 2.91 -16.43 -2.10
C GLY A 30 2.94 -14.91 -2.32
N ILE A 31 1.79 -14.24 -2.38
CA ILE A 31 1.70 -12.77 -2.39
C ILE A 31 0.90 -12.32 -1.17
N VAL A 32 1.54 -11.56 -0.29
CA VAL A 32 0.89 -11.00 0.92
C VAL A 32 0.89 -9.49 0.88
N ARG A 33 -0.19 -8.89 1.36
CA ARG A 33 -0.39 -7.44 1.38
C ARG A 33 -0.78 -6.96 2.76
N ARG A 34 -0.08 -5.94 3.25
CA ARG A 34 -0.40 -5.18 4.45
C ARG A 34 -0.98 -3.83 4.04
N ARG A 35 -2.20 -3.52 4.47
CA ARG A 35 -2.88 -2.25 4.18
C ARG A 35 -2.40 -1.18 5.16
N LEU A 36 -1.74 -0.14 4.66
CA LEU A 36 -1.27 0.97 5.49
C LEU A 36 -2.42 1.98 5.73
N PRO A 37 -2.33 2.83 6.78
CA PRO A 37 -3.30 3.88 7.00
C PRO A 37 -3.53 4.74 5.75
N ALA A 38 -4.79 5.03 5.45
CA ALA A 38 -5.20 5.81 4.29
C ALA A 38 -5.93 7.10 4.71
N THR A 39 -5.94 8.07 3.80
CA THR A 39 -6.77 9.28 3.89
C THR A 39 -7.65 9.38 2.65
N ALA A 40 -8.45 10.45 2.56
CA ALA A 40 -9.20 10.76 1.33
C ALA A 40 -8.29 11.05 0.11
N TYR A 41 -6.99 11.30 0.32
CA TYR A 41 -6.07 11.70 -0.74
C TYR A 41 -5.10 10.60 -1.18
N ALA A 42 -4.76 9.69 -0.28
CA ALA A 42 -3.75 8.67 -0.54
C ALA A 42 -4.00 7.42 0.28
N ARG A 43 -3.69 6.27 -0.33
CA ARG A 43 -3.63 4.95 0.31
C ARG A 43 -2.34 4.27 -0.13
N GLY A 44 -1.88 3.33 0.68
CA GLY A 44 -0.65 2.60 0.38
C GLY A 44 -0.66 1.20 0.98
N TRP A 45 0.25 0.38 0.50
CA TRP A 45 0.41 -1.00 0.92
C TRP A 45 1.89 -1.34 1.03
N LEU A 46 2.21 -2.31 1.89
CA LEU A 46 3.42 -3.13 1.74
C LEU A 46 2.98 -4.45 1.12
N ILE A 47 3.62 -4.86 0.03
CA ILE A 47 3.33 -6.12 -0.65
C ILE A 47 4.62 -6.92 -0.72
N ASP A 48 4.58 -8.15 -0.21
CA ASP A 48 5.68 -9.11 -0.38
C ASP A 48 5.29 -10.12 -1.45
N PHE A 49 6.18 -10.30 -2.42
CA PHE A 49 6.10 -11.32 -3.45
C PHE A 49 7.11 -12.42 -3.15
N ALA A 50 6.65 -13.66 -3.02
CA ALA A 50 7.55 -14.80 -3.08
C ALA A 50 8.18 -14.90 -4.47
N ALA A 51 9.40 -15.42 -4.55
CA ALA A 51 10.12 -15.53 -5.81
C ALA A 51 9.30 -16.30 -6.87
N GLY A 52 9.14 -15.71 -8.05
CA GLY A 52 8.41 -16.31 -9.18
C GLY A 52 6.88 -16.19 -9.09
N THR A 53 6.34 -15.48 -8.10
CA THR A 53 4.91 -15.15 -8.08
C THR A 53 4.59 -13.99 -9.03
N GLU A 54 3.35 -13.98 -9.52
CA GLU A 54 2.84 -12.97 -10.44
C GLU A 54 1.54 -12.39 -9.87
N TRP A 55 1.35 -11.08 -10.03
CA TRP A 55 0.12 -10.44 -9.63
C TRP A 55 -1.06 -11.06 -10.41
N PRO A 56 -2.18 -11.41 -9.75
CA PRO A 56 -3.16 -12.34 -10.31
C PRO A 56 -4.01 -11.77 -11.46
N GLU A 57 -3.99 -10.45 -11.65
CA GLU A 57 -4.80 -9.75 -12.63
C GLU A 57 -4.04 -8.54 -13.19
N VAL A 58 -4.55 -7.95 -14.27
CA VAL A 58 -4.02 -6.69 -14.76
C VAL A 58 -4.48 -5.58 -13.80
N ASP A 59 -3.54 -4.84 -13.22
CA ASP A 59 -3.82 -3.75 -12.29
C ASP A 59 -3.75 -2.40 -13.01
N GLU A 60 -4.88 -1.95 -13.55
CA GLU A 60 -5.01 -0.64 -14.22
C GLU A 60 -5.59 0.40 -13.27
N HIS A 61 -4.91 1.55 -13.18
CA HIS A 61 -5.36 2.68 -12.36
C HIS A 61 -5.68 3.89 -13.23
N ALA A 62 -6.86 4.49 -13.03
CA ALA A 62 -7.24 5.76 -13.67
C ALA A 62 -6.51 6.99 -13.08
N THR A 63 -5.76 6.77 -12.01
CA THR A 63 -4.97 7.76 -11.30
C THR A 63 -3.54 7.27 -11.20
N GLU A 64 -2.63 8.18 -10.90
CA GLU A 64 -1.22 7.84 -10.73
C GLU A 64 -1.01 6.72 -9.69
N GLU A 65 -0.12 5.80 -10.02
CA GLU A 65 0.40 4.78 -9.11
C GLU A 65 1.91 4.96 -8.92
N ARG A 66 2.41 4.59 -7.74
CA ARG A 66 3.83 4.67 -7.40
C ARG A 66 4.21 3.56 -6.44
N TYR A 67 5.37 2.94 -6.66
CA TYR A 67 5.94 1.98 -5.72
C TYR A 67 7.44 2.16 -5.52
N PHE A 68 7.93 1.69 -4.36
CA PHE A 68 9.34 1.67 -4.02
C PHE A 68 9.76 0.24 -3.67
N VAL A 69 10.81 -0.26 -4.31
CA VAL A 69 11.30 -1.61 -4.04
C VAL A 69 12.21 -1.59 -2.82
N LEU A 70 11.73 -2.17 -1.72
CA LEU A 70 12.49 -2.25 -0.45
C LEU A 70 13.58 -3.33 -0.51
N SER A 71 13.27 -4.49 -1.10
CA SER A 71 14.16 -5.64 -1.20
C SER A 71 13.73 -6.58 -2.32
N GLY A 72 14.64 -7.43 -2.79
CA GLY A 72 14.34 -8.37 -3.87
C GLY A 72 14.33 -7.70 -5.24
N GLU A 73 13.45 -8.16 -6.13
CA GLU A 73 13.29 -7.65 -7.49
C GLU A 73 11.82 -7.76 -7.89
N VAL A 74 11.29 -6.73 -8.53
CA VAL A 74 9.98 -6.73 -9.18
C VAL A 74 10.19 -6.70 -10.69
N ILE A 75 9.40 -7.47 -11.43
CA ILE A 75 9.37 -7.46 -12.89
C ILE A 75 8.02 -6.89 -13.31
N ASP A 76 8.04 -5.79 -14.06
CA ASP A 76 6.84 -5.06 -14.47
C ASP A 76 6.99 -4.56 -15.90
N GLY A 77 6.02 -4.86 -16.77
CA GLY A 77 6.13 -4.57 -18.20
C GLY A 77 7.36 -5.18 -18.90
N GLY A 78 7.99 -6.21 -18.31
CA GLY A 78 9.25 -6.80 -18.78
C GLY A 78 10.52 -6.08 -18.31
N GLU A 79 10.38 -4.96 -17.60
CA GLU A 79 11.49 -4.26 -16.94
C GLU A 79 11.76 -4.84 -15.55
N ARG A 80 13.01 -4.78 -15.10
CA ARG A 80 13.46 -5.30 -13.81
C ARG A 80 13.76 -4.14 -12.86
N HIS A 81 13.13 -4.14 -11.69
CA HIS A 81 13.28 -3.11 -10.67
C HIS A 81 13.84 -3.72 -9.38
N GLY A 82 15.11 -3.42 -9.09
CA GLY A 82 15.79 -3.85 -7.87
C GLY A 82 15.63 -2.88 -6.69
N PRO A 83 16.24 -3.17 -5.53
CA PRO A 83 16.07 -2.37 -4.32
C PRO A 83 16.53 -0.92 -4.53
N GLY A 84 15.74 0.03 -4.02
CA GLY A 84 15.98 1.46 -4.22
C GLY A 84 15.32 2.03 -5.48
N ALA A 85 14.77 1.20 -6.36
CA ALA A 85 13.97 1.68 -7.48
C ALA A 85 12.68 2.33 -6.98
N TYR A 86 12.36 3.49 -7.56
CA TYR A 86 11.11 4.21 -7.36
C TYR A 86 10.42 4.33 -8.71
N VAL A 87 9.28 3.67 -8.86
CA VAL A 87 8.53 3.58 -10.11
C VAL A 87 7.26 4.44 -10.00
N VAL A 88 6.93 5.13 -11.08
CA VAL A 88 5.75 6.00 -11.17
C VAL A 88 5.03 5.68 -12.47
N PHE A 89 3.76 5.32 -12.37
CA PHE A 89 2.82 5.27 -13.48
C PHE A 89 2.04 6.57 -13.52
N ALA A 90 2.23 7.33 -14.60
CA ALA A 90 1.36 8.46 -14.88
C ALA A 90 -0.08 7.97 -15.18
N PRO A 91 -1.10 8.81 -14.97
CA PRO A 91 -2.48 8.49 -15.32
C PRO A 91 -2.70 8.17 -16.80
#